data_AF-A0A4P9ZH59-F1
#
_entry.id   AF-A0A4P9ZH59-F1
#
_cell.length_a   1.000
_cell.length_b   1.000
_cell.length_c   1.000
_cell.angle_alpha   90.00
_cell.angle_beta   90.00
_cell.angle_gamma   90.00
#
_symmetry.space_group_name_H-M   'P 1'
#
loop_
_entity.id
_entity.type
_entity.pdbx_description
1 polymer ?
#
loop_
_entity_poly.entity_id
_entity_poly.type
_entity_poly.pdbx_seq_one_letter_code
_entity_poly.pdbx_strand_id
1 'polypeptide(L)'
;MSSSLHAIIKLIRDPRTSNWMVLMLALRQLKAIGYVRALSTLLGALIVAVSSVIKIPQIKKIVAPPSVAQRVALARGVPQSSVRLEALTQLIHVTFNQRNRKPFVLYGESMLLGLQNTVLLLLLEYYKSLKENEAHSEDDRASAAGRALFGPAAAVVGAAVVVNKLLPNKVVRMMQILCIPLAIAAKISQIRRNAELKSTAHLSLVTISANLVGSLIRVFTTASTFRRGQTSDAVLLSGYMTSFGLNAVLMAQIAKYSQTGLVHSLFGVYKRLEDQVSTPG
;
A
#
# COMPACT_ATOMS: atom_id res chain seq x y z
N MET A 1 -21.89 -17.20 -17.82
CA MET A 1 -20.41 -17.09 -17.93
C MET A 1 -19.64 -18.24 -17.24
N SER A 2 -20.29 -19.21 -16.59
CA SER A 2 -19.63 -20.37 -15.95
C SER A 2 -19.22 -21.49 -16.93
N SER A 3 -19.82 -21.55 -18.13
CA SER A 3 -19.64 -22.67 -19.07
C SER A 3 -18.26 -22.73 -19.73
N SER A 4 -17.63 -21.58 -19.98
CA SER A 4 -16.35 -21.52 -20.72
C SER A 4 -15.15 -21.90 -19.83
N LEU A 5 -15.15 -21.45 -18.57
CA LEU A 5 -14.11 -21.79 -17.59
C LEU A 5 -14.15 -23.28 -17.22
N HIS A 6 -15.35 -23.85 -17.06
CA HIS A 6 -15.51 -25.29 -16.79
C HIS A 6 -15.05 -26.16 -17.96
N ALA A 7 -15.31 -25.74 -19.20
CA ALA A 7 -14.83 -26.43 -20.40
C ALA A 7 -13.29 -26.40 -20.51
N ILE A 8 -12.66 -25.26 -20.19
CA ILE A 8 -11.19 -25.12 -20.17
C ILE A 8 -10.57 -26.01 -19.10
N ILE A 9 -11.16 -26.05 -17.89
CA ILE A 9 -10.69 -26.92 -16.81
C ILE A 9 -10.82 -28.41 -17.18
N LYS A 10 -11.91 -28.78 -17.86
CA LYS A 10 -12.14 -30.15 -18.34
C LYS A 10 -11.15 -30.54 -19.44
N LEU A 11 -10.82 -29.60 -20.33
CA LEU A 11 -9.85 -29.78 -21.41
C LEU A 11 -8.40 -29.90 -20.92
N ILE A 12 -8.03 -29.18 -19.84
CA ILE A 12 -6.70 -29.29 -19.21
C ILE A 12 -6.55 -30.62 -18.43
N ARG A 13 -7.66 -31.18 -17.95
CA ARG A 13 -7.68 -32.42 -17.15
C ARG A 13 -7.84 -33.68 -18.00
N ASP A 14 -8.02 -33.55 -19.32
CA ASP A 14 -8.21 -34.68 -20.22
C ASP A 14 -6.84 -35.33 -20.54
N PRO A 15 -6.61 -36.61 -20.21
CA PRO A 15 -5.30 -37.27 -20.41
C PRO A 15 -4.92 -37.48 -21.88
N ARG A 16 -5.80 -37.13 -22.83
CA ARG A 16 -5.57 -37.21 -24.28
C ARG A 16 -5.12 -35.89 -24.92
N THR A 17 -5.19 -34.76 -24.21
CA THR A 17 -4.63 -33.50 -24.71
C THR A 17 -3.13 -33.45 -24.48
N SER A 18 -2.35 -33.52 -25.56
CA SER A 18 -0.92 -33.25 -25.52
C SER A 18 -0.66 -31.83 -25.01
N ASN A 19 0.24 -31.67 -24.03
CA ASN A 19 0.70 -30.37 -23.51
C ASN A 19 1.10 -29.39 -24.64
N TRP A 20 1.60 -29.93 -25.76
CA TRP A 20 1.93 -29.17 -26.96
C TRP A 20 0.72 -28.54 -27.65
N MET A 21 -0.42 -29.22 -27.67
CA MET A 21 -1.65 -28.71 -28.30
C MET A 21 -2.27 -27.57 -27.47
N VAL A 22 -2.22 -27.69 -26.14
CA VAL A 22 -2.61 -26.62 -25.21
C VAL A 22 -1.68 -25.41 -25.38
N LEU A 23 -0.37 -25.65 -25.45
CA LEU A 23 0.62 -24.59 -25.69
C LEU A 23 0.40 -23.91 -27.05
N MET A 24 0.12 -24.67 -28.11
CA MET A 24 -0.08 -24.13 -29.46
C MET A 24 -1.35 -23.28 -29.56
N LEU A 25 -2.44 -23.70 -28.90
CA LEU A 25 -3.66 -22.90 -28.79
C LEU A 25 -3.43 -21.61 -27.99
N ALA A 26 -2.71 -21.70 -26.87
CA ALA A 26 -2.33 -20.53 -26.08
C ALA A 26 -1.48 -19.54 -26.89
N LEU A 27 -0.47 -20.03 -27.64
CA LEU A 27 0.39 -19.21 -28.48
C LEU A 27 -0.37 -18.57 -29.65
N ARG A 28 -1.32 -19.28 -30.25
CA ARG A 28 -2.21 -18.71 -31.29
C ARG A 28 -3.10 -17.60 -30.74
N GLN A 29 -3.69 -17.79 -29.57
CA GLN A 29 -4.45 -16.73 -28.90
C GLN A 29 -3.56 -15.54 -28.50
N LEU A 30 -2.33 -15.78 -28.05
CA LEU A 30 -1.36 -14.74 -27.70
C LEU A 30 -1.00 -13.86 -28.90
N LYS A 31 -0.79 -14.47 -30.08
CA LYS A 31 -0.56 -13.74 -31.34
C LYS A 31 -1.79 -12.92 -31.76
N ALA A 32 -3.01 -13.44 -31.57
CA ALA A 32 -4.24 -12.75 -31.95
C ALA A 32 -4.56 -11.54 -31.04
N ILE A 33 -4.25 -11.63 -29.74
CA ILE A 33 -4.49 -10.56 -28.74
C ILE A 33 -3.39 -9.47 -28.81
N GLY A 34 -2.21 -9.83 -29.29
CA GLY A 34 -1.00 -9.02 -29.26
C GLY A 34 -0.26 -9.21 -27.94
N TYR A 35 1.03 -9.59 -28.03
CA TYR A 35 1.89 -9.93 -26.89
C TYR A 35 1.87 -8.87 -25.78
N VAL A 36 1.89 -7.59 -26.14
CA VAL A 36 1.89 -6.46 -25.20
C VAL A 36 0.58 -6.39 -24.39
N ARG A 37 -0.56 -6.67 -25.01
CA ARG A 37 -1.87 -6.58 -24.34
C ARG A 37 -2.09 -7.76 -23.39
N ALA A 38 -1.64 -8.95 -23.79
CA ALA A 38 -1.63 -10.12 -22.93
C ALA A 38 -0.72 -9.88 -21.70
N LEU A 39 0.49 -9.36 -21.93
CA LEU A 39 1.42 -9.02 -20.86
C LEU A 39 0.84 -7.96 -19.90
N SER A 40 0.26 -6.88 -20.42
CA SER A 40 -0.36 -5.83 -19.59
C SER A 40 -1.52 -6.35 -18.74
N THR A 41 -2.30 -7.30 -19.26
CA THR A 41 -3.40 -7.92 -18.51
C THR A 41 -2.88 -8.84 -17.39
N LEU A 42 -1.86 -9.65 -17.70
CA LEU A 42 -1.20 -10.52 -16.72
C LEU A 42 -0.54 -9.71 -15.60
N LEU A 43 0.18 -8.64 -15.96
CA LEU A 43 0.81 -7.74 -15.01
C LEU A 43 -0.21 -7.04 -14.12
N GLY A 44 -1.34 -6.59 -14.68
CA GLY A 44 -2.44 -6.02 -13.89
C GLY A 44 -3.04 -7.01 -12.89
N ALA A 45 -3.26 -8.26 -13.31
CA ALA A 45 -3.75 -9.32 -12.42
C ALA A 45 -2.73 -9.66 -11.32
N LEU A 46 -1.44 -9.74 -11.66
CA LEU A 46 -0.35 -9.98 -10.71
C LEU A 46 -0.27 -8.87 -9.67
N ILE A 47 -0.39 -7.60 -10.08
CA ILE A 47 -0.42 -6.46 -9.15
C ILE A 47 -1.55 -6.62 -8.13
N VAL A 48 -2.76 -6.96 -8.58
CA VAL A 48 -3.90 -7.19 -7.68
C VAL A 48 -3.63 -8.34 -6.72
N ALA A 49 -3.08 -9.45 -7.20
CA ALA A 49 -2.74 -10.61 -6.36
C ALA A 49 -1.72 -10.23 -5.27
N VAL A 50 -0.61 -9.59 -5.65
CA VAL A 50 0.46 -9.17 -4.74
C VAL A 50 -0.05 -8.12 -3.73
N SER A 51 -0.97 -7.24 -4.16
CA SER A 51 -1.46 -6.14 -3.32
C SER A 51 -2.11 -6.58 -2.00
N SER A 52 -2.62 -7.80 -1.93
CA SER A 52 -3.21 -8.39 -0.73
C SER A 52 -2.24 -8.46 0.46
N VAL A 53 -0.92 -8.49 0.21
CA VAL A 53 0.10 -8.64 1.25
C VAL A 53 1.09 -7.49 1.35
N ILE A 54 0.98 -6.46 0.49
CA ILE A 54 1.99 -5.39 0.36
C ILE A 54 2.24 -4.65 1.68
N LYS A 55 1.21 -4.35 2.47
CA LYS A 55 1.35 -3.56 3.72
C LYS A 55 1.61 -4.44 4.94
N ILE A 56 1.42 -5.76 4.84
CA ILE A 56 1.65 -6.71 5.95
C ILE A 56 3.07 -6.60 6.53
N PRO A 57 4.16 -6.54 5.73
CA PRO A 57 5.51 -6.36 6.25
C PRO A 57 5.68 -5.07 7.09
N GLN A 58 5.02 -3.98 6.67
CA GLN A 58 5.06 -2.72 7.42
C GLN A 58 4.31 -2.84 8.75
N ILE A 59 3.12 -3.45 8.74
CA ILE A 59 2.34 -3.71 9.96
C ILE A 59 3.17 -4.58 10.93
N LYS A 60 3.79 -5.65 10.43
CA LYS A 60 4.68 -6.52 11.21
C LYS A 60 5.83 -5.74 11.83
N LYS A 61 6.49 -4.84 11.10
CA LYS A 61 7.56 -4.01 11.67
C LYS A 61 7.10 -3.18 12.88
N ILE A 62 5.87 -2.67 12.85
CA ILE A 62 5.35 -1.83 13.94
C ILE A 62 4.96 -2.69 15.15
N VAL A 63 4.37 -3.88 14.95
CA VAL A 63 3.86 -4.72 16.06
C VAL A 63 4.87 -5.73 16.61
N ALA A 64 5.88 -6.12 15.83
CA ALA A 64 6.82 -7.18 16.19
C ALA A 64 7.71 -6.89 17.43
N PRO A 65 8.16 -5.65 17.71
CA PRO A 65 9.01 -5.41 18.87
C PRO A 65 8.35 -5.88 20.18
N PRO A 66 9.10 -6.42 21.14
CA PRO A 66 8.53 -6.92 22.39
C PRO A 66 8.06 -5.79 23.31
N SER A 67 8.77 -4.64 23.28
CA SER A 67 8.45 -3.50 24.15
C SER A 67 7.35 -2.62 23.57
N VAL A 68 6.37 -2.28 24.41
CA VAL A 68 5.29 -1.33 24.09
C VAL A 68 5.85 0.03 23.70
N ALA A 69 6.88 0.53 24.40
CA ALA A 69 7.51 1.81 24.09
C ALA A 69 8.12 1.83 22.68
N GLN A 70 8.73 0.72 22.25
CA GLN A 70 9.28 0.59 20.89
C GLN A 70 8.18 0.59 19.83
N ARG A 71 7.07 -0.13 20.07
CA ARG A 71 5.90 -0.13 19.17
C ARG A 71 5.31 1.27 18.99
N VAL A 72 5.14 1.99 20.10
CA VAL A 72 4.67 3.38 20.11
C VAL A 72 5.63 4.31 19.36
N ALA A 73 6.95 4.16 19.57
CA ALA A 73 7.96 4.95 18.86
C ALA A 73 7.90 4.72 17.33
N LEU A 74 7.77 3.46 16.89
CA LEU A 74 7.64 3.12 15.47
C LEU A 74 6.31 3.64 14.88
N ALA A 75 5.20 3.51 15.62
CA ALA A 75 3.91 4.04 15.20
C ALA A 75 3.95 5.56 14.98
N ARG A 76 4.65 6.31 15.86
CA ARG A 76 4.85 7.77 15.71
C ARG A 76 5.73 8.16 14.51
N GLY A 77 6.44 7.20 13.92
CA GLY A 77 7.17 7.37 12.67
C GLY A 77 6.26 7.51 11.46
N VAL A 78 5.03 6.96 11.52
CA VAL A 78 4.06 7.01 10.43
C VAL A 78 3.09 8.18 10.64
N PRO A 79 3.03 9.17 9.73
CA PRO A 79 2.06 10.26 9.83
C PRO A 79 0.64 9.72 9.67
N GLN A 80 -0.18 9.95 10.68
CA GLN A 80 -1.57 9.53 10.65
C GLN A 80 -2.38 10.20 9.53
N SER A 81 -2.09 11.47 9.26
CA SER A 81 -2.69 12.21 8.14
C SER A 81 -2.42 11.54 6.80
N SER A 82 -1.20 11.03 6.58
CA SER A 82 -0.84 10.28 5.37
C SER A 82 -1.71 9.04 5.22
N VAL A 83 -1.80 8.20 6.26
CA VAL A 83 -2.58 6.95 6.20
C VAL A 83 -4.07 7.21 6.02
N ARG A 84 -4.63 8.25 6.67
CA ARG A 84 -6.03 8.67 6.47
C ARG A 84 -6.30 9.10 5.04
N LEU A 85 -5.40 9.90 4.45
CA LEU A 85 -5.52 10.34 3.06
C LEU A 85 -5.42 9.17 2.08
N GLU A 86 -4.51 8.22 2.31
CA GLU A 86 -4.43 7.01 1.48
C GLU A 86 -5.73 6.20 1.56
N ALA A 87 -6.23 5.93 2.78
CA ALA A 87 -7.46 5.16 2.99
C ALA A 87 -8.68 5.82 2.36
N LEU A 88 -8.83 7.14 2.50
CA LEU A 88 -9.92 7.90 1.89
C LEU A 88 -9.83 7.85 0.35
N THR A 89 -8.64 8.06 -0.21
CA THR A 89 -8.40 8.00 -1.65
C THR A 89 -8.75 6.63 -2.22
N GLN A 90 -8.34 5.57 -1.52
CA GLN A 90 -8.64 4.18 -1.90
C GLN A 90 -10.15 3.90 -1.85
N LEU A 91 -10.85 4.36 -0.82
CA LEU A 91 -12.29 4.22 -0.70
C LEU A 91 -13.05 4.92 -1.84
N ILE A 92 -12.68 6.17 -2.15
CA ILE A 92 -13.28 6.93 -3.25
C ILE A 92 -13.01 6.22 -4.58
N HIS A 93 -11.78 5.79 -4.81
CA HIS A 93 -11.38 5.10 -6.03
C HIS A 93 -12.16 3.80 -6.27
N VAL A 94 -12.30 2.99 -5.23
CA VAL A 94 -13.08 1.74 -5.27
C VAL A 94 -14.54 2.03 -5.56
N THR A 95 -15.14 2.98 -4.82
CA THR A 95 -16.56 3.34 -4.98
C THR A 95 -16.84 3.86 -6.38
N PHE A 96 -15.99 4.76 -6.91
CA PHE A 96 -16.12 5.30 -8.25
C PHE A 96 -16.11 4.20 -9.32
N ASN A 97 -15.15 3.27 -9.24
CA ASN A 97 -15.03 2.19 -10.23
C ASN A 97 -16.15 1.15 -10.10
N GLN A 98 -16.58 0.82 -8.87
CA GLN A 98 -17.72 -0.06 -8.61
C GLN A 98 -19.02 0.51 -9.19
N ARG A 99 -19.32 1.78 -8.93
CA ARG A 99 -20.52 2.46 -9.46
C ARG A 99 -20.55 2.51 -10.99
N ASN A 100 -19.37 2.66 -11.62
CA ASN A 100 -19.23 2.63 -13.07
C ASN A 100 -19.11 1.21 -13.67
N ARG A 101 -19.36 0.16 -12.88
CA ARG A 101 -19.32 -1.26 -13.28
C ARG A 101 -18.01 -1.65 -13.98
N LYS A 102 -16.88 -1.06 -13.56
CA LYS A 102 -15.56 -1.38 -14.10
C LYS A 102 -15.07 -2.75 -13.61
N PRO A 103 -14.27 -3.49 -14.41
CA PRO A 103 -13.70 -4.77 -13.97
C PRO A 103 -12.87 -4.65 -12.68
N PHE A 104 -12.95 -5.67 -11.82
CA PHE A 104 -12.24 -5.70 -10.53
C PHE A 104 -10.73 -5.48 -10.68
N VAL A 105 -10.11 -5.97 -11.76
CA VAL A 105 -8.67 -5.82 -12.02
C VAL A 105 -8.21 -4.34 -12.02
N LEU A 106 -9.10 -3.38 -12.30
CA LEU A 106 -8.76 -1.96 -12.34
C LEU A 106 -8.73 -1.27 -10.97
N TYR A 107 -9.43 -1.81 -9.97
CA TYR A 107 -9.56 -1.18 -8.65
C TYR A 107 -9.33 -2.13 -7.47
N GLY A 108 -9.18 -3.43 -7.72
CA GLY A 108 -9.04 -4.47 -6.70
C GLY A 108 -7.79 -4.28 -5.85
N GLU A 109 -6.70 -3.81 -6.46
CA GLU A 109 -5.51 -3.40 -5.72
C GLU A 109 -5.83 -2.26 -4.73
N SER A 110 -6.55 -1.22 -5.15
CA SER A 110 -6.93 -0.12 -4.26
C SER A 110 -7.83 -0.60 -3.13
N MET A 111 -8.71 -1.56 -3.39
CA MET A 111 -9.56 -2.19 -2.37
C MET A 111 -8.74 -2.95 -1.33
N LEU A 112 -7.84 -3.82 -1.79
CA LEU A 112 -7.00 -4.65 -0.93
C LEU A 112 -6.01 -3.81 -0.11
N LEU A 113 -5.40 -2.80 -0.71
CA LEU A 113 -4.55 -1.84 0.00
C LEU A 113 -5.37 -0.95 0.95
N GLY A 114 -6.59 -0.58 0.56
CA GLY A 114 -7.53 0.17 1.42
C GLY A 114 -7.83 -0.56 2.72
N LEU A 115 -8.15 -1.85 2.63
CA LEU A 115 -8.39 -2.69 3.81
C LEU A 115 -7.18 -2.74 4.73
N GLN A 116 -5.97 -2.97 4.18
CA GLN A 116 -4.75 -2.99 4.98
C GLN A 116 -4.40 -1.62 5.57
N ASN A 117 -4.67 -0.53 4.85
CA ASN A 117 -4.48 0.84 5.35
C ASN A 117 -5.48 1.18 6.47
N THR A 118 -6.71 0.66 6.43
CA THR A 118 -7.66 0.76 7.56
C THR A 118 -7.11 0.07 8.80
N VAL A 119 -6.59 -1.16 8.67
CA VAL A 119 -5.97 -1.88 9.79
C VAL A 119 -4.77 -1.10 10.35
N LEU A 120 -3.89 -0.60 9.47
CA LEU A 120 -2.77 0.24 9.87
C LEU A 120 -3.24 1.51 10.59
N LEU A 121 -4.27 2.19 10.08
CA LEU A 121 -4.81 3.42 10.70
C LEU A 121 -5.32 3.16 12.12
N LEU A 122 -6.10 2.09 12.32
CA LEU A 122 -6.62 1.72 13.63
C LEU A 122 -5.48 1.35 14.59
N LEU A 123 -4.48 0.62 14.10
CA LEU A 123 -3.29 0.29 14.88
C LEU A 123 -2.51 1.54 15.31
N LEU A 124 -2.36 2.54 14.43
CA LEU A 124 -1.71 3.79 14.78
C LEU A 124 -2.49 4.58 15.83
N GLU A 125 -3.83 4.60 15.76
CA GLU A 125 -4.63 5.26 16.80
C GLU A 125 -4.55 4.51 18.14
N TYR A 126 -4.53 3.17 18.10
CA TYR A 126 -4.34 2.36 19.30
C TYR A 126 -3.05 2.73 20.03
N TYR A 127 -1.91 2.76 19.32
CA TYR A 127 -0.63 3.12 19.93
C TYR A 127 -0.53 4.58 20.37
N LYS A 128 -1.23 5.48 19.68
CA LYS A 128 -1.34 6.88 20.11
C LYS A 128 -2.10 6.98 21.44
N SER A 129 -3.25 6.33 21.54
CA SER A 129 -4.07 6.32 22.75
C SER A 129 -3.34 5.66 23.93
N LEU A 130 -2.56 4.61 23.66
CA LEU A 130 -1.77 3.92 24.69
C LEU A 130 -0.69 4.82 25.31
N LYS A 131 -0.18 5.78 24.54
CA LYS A 131 0.76 6.81 25.00
C LYS A 131 0.07 7.94 25.74
N GLU A 132 -1.11 8.36 25.28
CA GLU A 132 -1.89 9.41 25.95
C GLU A 132 -2.34 8.97 27.36
N ASN A 133 -2.60 7.67 27.54
CA ASN A 133 -2.99 7.09 28.82
C ASN A 133 -1.82 6.55 29.65
N GLU A 134 -0.57 6.89 29.34
CA GLU A 134 0.64 6.35 29.99
C GLU A 134 0.67 6.51 31.52
N ALA A 135 -0.07 7.49 32.07
CA ALA A 135 -0.21 7.73 33.50
C ALA A 135 -1.09 6.72 34.27
N HIS A 136 -1.86 5.87 33.57
CA HIS A 136 -2.77 4.90 34.20
C HIS A 136 -2.11 3.51 34.34
N SER A 137 -2.68 2.64 35.18
CA SER A 137 -2.28 1.23 35.30
C SER A 137 -2.34 0.50 33.95
N GLU A 138 -1.51 -0.53 33.75
CA GLU A 138 -1.39 -1.23 32.46
C GLU A 138 -2.72 -1.82 31.95
N ASP A 139 -3.55 -2.35 32.85
CA ASP A 139 -4.87 -2.92 32.51
C ASP A 139 -5.89 -1.84 32.10
N ASP A 140 -5.84 -0.68 32.76
CA ASP A 140 -6.69 0.46 32.42
C ASP A 140 -6.26 1.10 31.09
N ARG A 141 -4.96 1.09 30.80
CA ARG A 141 -4.38 1.60 29.55
C ARG A 141 -4.86 0.82 28.33
N ALA A 142 -4.81 -0.51 28.39
CA ALA A 142 -5.28 -1.36 27.29
C ALA A 142 -6.79 -1.19 27.06
N SER A 143 -7.57 -1.13 28.15
CA SER A 143 -9.02 -0.95 28.11
C SER A 143 -9.42 0.43 27.57
N ALA A 144 -8.73 1.49 27.98
CA ALA A 144 -8.94 2.85 27.47
C ALA A 144 -8.56 2.96 25.99
N ALA A 145 -7.42 2.38 25.58
CA ALA A 145 -6.99 2.37 24.18
C ALA A 145 -7.98 1.59 23.29
N GLY A 146 -8.53 0.48 23.78
CA GLY A 146 -9.58 -0.28 23.08
C GLY A 146 -10.85 0.54 22.86
N ARG A 147 -11.33 1.26 23.88
CA ARG A 147 -12.48 2.17 23.75
C ARG A 147 -12.21 3.33 22.78
N ALA A 148 -11.00 3.87 22.80
CA ALA A 148 -10.59 4.96 21.91
C ALA A 148 -10.61 4.57 20.42
N LEU A 149 -10.61 3.27 20.08
CA LEU A 149 -10.74 2.80 18.70
C LEU A 149 -12.14 2.91 18.12
N PHE A 150 -13.18 3.00 18.97
CA PHE A 150 -14.56 3.07 18.50
C PHE A 150 -14.80 4.26 17.58
N GLY A 151 -14.33 5.45 17.95
CA GLY A 151 -14.47 6.68 17.15
C GLY A 151 -13.86 6.56 15.74
N PRO A 152 -12.56 6.23 15.61
CA PRO A 152 -11.91 6.01 14.32
C PRO A 152 -12.56 4.88 13.50
N ALA A 153 -12.93 3.77 14.14
CA ALA A 153 -13.60 2.67 13.44
C ALA A 153 -14.97 3.10 12.89
N ALA A 154 -15.77 3.78 13.71
CA ALA A 154 -17.04 4.36 13.30
C ALA A 154 -16.85 5.42 12.19
N ALA A 155 -15.78 6.21 12.24
CA ALA A 155 -15.47 7.19 11.20
C ALA A 155 -15.13 6.52 9.85
N VAL A 156 -14.37 5.42 9.85
CA VAL A 156 -14.07 4.67 8.63
C VAL A 156 -15.34 4.03 8.05
N VAL A 157 -16.15 3.39 8.89
CA VAL A 157 -17.43 2.79 8.46
C VAL A 157 -18.38 3.87 7.96
N GLY A 158 -18.52 4.96 8.70
CA GLY A 158 -19.34 6.12 8.34
C GLY A 158 -18.91 6.73 7.01
N ALA A 159 -17.60 6.93 6.80
CA ALA A 159 -17.07 7.40 5.52
C ALA A 159 -17.40 6.42 4.39
N ALA A 160 -17.27 5.11 4.61
CA ALA A 160 -17.62 4.10 3.61
C ALA A 160 -19.11 4.13 3.24
N VAL A 161 -20.00 4.26 4.23
CA VAL A 161 -21.45 4.40 4.01
C VAL A 161 -21.77 5.70 3.28
N VAL A 162 -21.21 6.83 3.71
CA VAL A 162 -21.45 8.15 3.11
C VAL A 162 -21.00 8.18 1.65
N VAL A 163 -19.77 7.72 1.37
CA VAL A 163 -19.20 7.68 0.02
C VAL A 163 -19.92 6.69 -0.86
N ASN A 164 -20.30 5.51 -0.35
CA ASN A 164 -20.91 4.48 -1.18
C ASN A 164 -22.42 4.65 -1.38
N LYS A 165 -23.17 5.18 -0.41
CA LYS A 165 -24.64 5.23 -0.45
C LYS A 165 -25.22 6.64 -0.53
N LEU A 166 -24.65 7.61 0.19
CA LEU A 166 -25.28 8.94 0.32
C LEU A 166 -24.81 9.92 -0.76
N LEU A 167 -23.53 9.86 -1.16
CA LEU A 167 -22.96 10.81 -2.11
C LEU A 167 -23.47 10.58 -3.54
N PRO A 168 -23.96 11.62 -4.24
CA PRO A 168 -24.36 11.53 -5.65
C PRO A 168 -23.18 11.19 -6.57
N ASN A 169 -23.46 10.55 -7.71
CA ASN A 169 -22.42 10.15 -8.68
C ASN A 169 -21.57 11.32 -9.19
N LYS A 170 -22.14 12.52 -9.32
CA LYS A 170 -21.40 13.73 -9.71
C LYS A 170 -20.31 14.08 -8.69
N VAL A 171 -20.63 14.03 -7.40
CA VAL A 171 -19.68 14.35 -6.32
C VAL A 171 -18.58 13.30 -6.25
N VAL A 172 -18.92 12.01 -6.31
CA VAL A 172 -17.91 10.93 -6.31
C VAL A 172 -16.95 11.06 -7.51
N ARG A 173 -17.44 11.47 -8.69
CA ARG A 173 -16.58 11.75 -9.85
C ARG A 173 -15.64 12.94 -9.63
N MET A 174 -16.11 14.01 -8.99
CA MET A 174 -15.23 15.13 -8.63
C MET A 174 -14.17 14.71 -7.61
N MET A 175 -14.56 13.94 -6.60
CA MET A 175 -13.62 13.39 -5.61
C MET A 175 -12.60 12.43 -6.23
N GLN A 176 -13.01 11.65 -7.24
CA GLN A 176 -12.11 10.78 -8.00
C GLN A 176 -10.98 11.57 -8.69
N ILE A 177 -11.26 12.78 -9.20
CA ILE A 177 -10.24 13.63 -9.80
C ILE A 177 -9.25 14.12 -8.73
N LEU A 178 -9.75 14.43 -7.53
CA LEU A 178 -8.94 14.84 -6.39
C LEU A 178 -8.12 13.68 -5.77
N CYS A 179 -8.41 12.43 -6.10
CA CYS A 179 -7.66 11.29 -5.57
C CYS A 179 -6.17 11.33 -5.90
N ILE A 180 -5.80 11.79 -7.09
CA ILE A 180 -4.39 11.91 -7.51
C ILE A 180 -3.63 12.90 -6.60
N PRO A 181 -4.06 14.18 -6.47
CA PRO A 181 -3.35 15.12 -5.59
C PRO A 181 -3.40 14.70 -4.11
N LEU A 182 -4.47 14.07 -3.64
CA LEU A 182 -4.54 13.56 -2.25
C LEU A 182 -3.53 12.42 -2.01
N ALA A 183 -3.38 11.49 -2.95
CA ALA A 183 -2.38 10.42 -2.85
C ALA A 183 -0.95 10.97 -2.85
N ILE A 184 -0.69 12.01 -3.66
CA ILE A 184 0.60 12.72 -3.70
C ILE A 184 0.86 13.38 -2.35
N ALA A 185 -0.11 14.11 -1.80
CA ALA A 185 0.00 14.76 -0.50
C ALA A 185 0.28 13.75 0.63
N ALA A 186 -0.38 12.59 0.59
CA ALA A 186 -0.13 11.51 1.55
C ALA A 186 1.34 11.04 1.52
N LYS A 187 1.88 10.78 0.33
CA LYS A 187 3.28 10.35 0.19
C LYS A 187 4.27 11.46 0.57
N ILE A 188 3.99 12.72 0.22
CA ILE A 188 4.82 13.87 0.61
C ILE A 188 4.87 14.01 2.13
N SER A 189 3.73 13.86 2.82
CA SER A 189 3.69 13.89 4.29
C SER A 189 4.59 12.81 4.89
N GLN A 190 4.58 11.59 4.35
CA GLN A 190 5.48 10.52 4.78
C GLN A 190 6.96 10.84 4.51
N ILE A 191 7.28 11.38 3.33
CA ILE A 191 8.66 11.76 2.95
C ILE A 191 9.20 12.82 3.91
N ARG A 192 8.40 13.86 4.20
CA ARG A 192 8.77 14.93 5.14
C ARG A 192 9.02 14.37 6.53
N ARG A 193 8.12 13.51 7.01
CA ARG A 193 8.27 12.87 8.33
C ARG A 193 9.55 12.06 8.44
N ASN A 194 9.89 11.28 7.41
CA ASN A 194 11.14 10.52 7.41
C ASN A 194 12.36 11.45 7.46
N ALA A 195 12.30 12.59 6.78
CA ALA A 195 13.38 13.57 6.76
C ALA A 195 13.54 14.27 8.12
N GLU A 196 12.44 14.66 8.76
CA GLU A 196 12.40 15.22 10.12
C GLU A 196 12.98 14.25 11.15
N LEU A 197 12.56 12.98 11.09
CA LEU A 197 13.03 11.94 12.00
C LEU A 197 14.44 11.43 11.69
N LYS A 198 14.97 11.75 10.51
CA LYS A 198 16.20 11.17 9.94
C LYS A 198 16.25 9.64 10.06
N SER A 199 15.09 8.99 9.99
CA SER A 199 14.92 7.56 10.23
C SER A 199 13.75 7.00 9.43
N THR A 200 13.87 5.74 9.03
CA THR A 200 12.85 4.98 8.29
C THR A 200 12.55 3.63 8.95
N ALA A 201 12.85 3.48 10.25
CA ALA A 201 12.66 2.23 10.99
C ALA A 201 11.22 1.69 10.91
N HIS A 202 10.23 2.59 10.84
CA HIS A 202 8.80 2.29 10.70
C HIS A 202 8.37 1.88 9.29
N LEU A 203 9.21 2.11 8.26
CA LEU A 203 8.92 1.72 6.88
C LEU A 203 9.47 0.32 6.58
N SER A 204 8.73 -0.44 5.77
CA SER A 204 9.21 -1.73 5.27
C SER A 204 9.82 -1.58 3.88
N LEU A 205 11.07 -2.03 3.74
CA LEU A 205 11.77 -2.10 2.45
C LEU A 205 10.99 -2.93 1.44
N VAL A 206 10.43 -4.07 1.88
CA VAL A 206 9.59 -4.94 1.03
C VAL A 206 8.37 -4.18 0.51
N THR A 207 7.68 -3.46 1.39
CA THR A 207 6.48 -2.67 1.02
C THR A 207 6.83 -1.55 0.04
N ILE A 208 7.89 -0.77 0.30
CA ILE A 208 8.30 0.32 -0.59
C ILE A 208 8.82 -0.20 -1.93
N SER A 209 9.53 -1.33 -1.95
CA SER A 209 9.98 -2.00 -3.18
C SER A 209 8.80 -2.48 -4.02
N ALA A 210 7.83 -3.16 -3.40
CA ALA A 210 6.62 -3.60 -4.07
C ALA A 210 5.82 -2.43 -4.65
N ASN A 211 5.69 -1.33 -3.89
CA ASN A 211 5.03 -0.12 -4.37
C ASN A 211 5.78 0.52 -5.55
N LEU A 212 7.12 0.54 -5.51
CA LEU A 212 7.95 1.07 -6.59
C LEU A 212 7.77 0.25 -7.86
N VAL A 213 7.96 -1.08 -7.79
CA VAL A 213 7.80 -2.01 -8.91
C VAL A 213 6.36 -1.97 -9.45
N GLY A 214 5.36 -2.00 -8.57
CA GLY A 214 3.95 -1.91 -8.96
C GLY A 214 3.65 -0.59 -9.70
N SER A 215 4.15 0.55 -9.21
CA SER A 215 3.99 1.83 -9.91
C SER A 215 4.69 1.87 -11.27
N LEU A 216 5.86 1.25 -11.40
CA LEU A 216 6.58 1.13 -12.68
C LEU A 216 5.79 0.27 -13.68
N ILE A 217 5.28 -0.88 -13.23
CA ILE A 217 4.42 -1.74 -14.04
C ILE A 217 3.21 -0.96 -14.51
N ARG A 218 2.55 -0.18 -13.66
CA ARG A 218 1.39 0.64 -14.06
C ARG A 218 1.75 1.72 -15.08
N VAL A 219 2.92 2.36 -14.95
CA VAL A 219 3.42 3.29 -15.98
C VAL A 219 3.55 2.53 -17.31
N PHE A 220 4.18 1.36 -17.31
CA PHE A 220 4.33 0.53 -18.51
C PHE A 220 2.99 0.10 -19.11
N THR A 221 2.07 -0.48 -18.31
CA THR A 221 0.78 -0.97 -18.82
C THR A 221 -0.08 0.18 -19.35
N THR A 222 -0.07 1.33 -18.67
CA THR A 222 -0.83 2.52 -19.10
C THR A 222 -0.21 3.12 -20.36
N ALA A 223 1.12 3.28 -20.41
CA ALA A 223 1.81 3.75 -21.61
C ALA A 223 1.60 2.81 -22.82
N SER A 224 1.56 1.49 -22.59
CA SER A 224 1.33 0.50 -23.65
C SER A 224 -0.08 0.54 -24.25
N THR A 225 -1.05 1.06 -23.49
CA THR A 225 -2.46 1.21 -23.93
C THR A 225 -2.80 2.66 -24.25
N PHE A 226 -1.84 3.57 -24.10
CA PHE A 226 -2.03 5.00 -24.24
C PHE A 226 -2.42 5.35 -25.68
N ARG A 227 -3.60 5.97 -25.84
CA ARG A 227 -4.04 6.52 -27.12
C ARG A 227 -3.83 8.04 -27.11
N ARG A 228 -2.97 8.54 -27.99
CA ARG A 228 -2.78 9.98 -28.21
C ARG A 228 -4.14 10.63 -28.51
N GLY A 229 -4.55 11.59 -27.69
CA GLY A 229 -5.80 12.34 -27.84
C GLY A 229 -6.86 12.09 -26.74
N GLN A 230 -6.69 11.09 -25.86
CA GLN A 230 -7.56 10.93 -24.69
C GLN A 230 -6.96 11.60 -23.45
N THR A 231 -7.54 12.74 -23.04
CA THR A 231 -7.12 13.51 -21.86
C THR A 231 -7.11 12.67 -20.57
N SER A 232 -8.02 11.69 -20.46
CA SER A 232 -8.08 10.77 -19.32
C SER A 232 -6.83 9.92 -19.17
N ASP A 233 -6.26 9.47 -20.28
CA ASP A 233 -5.11 8.55 -20.28
C ASP A 233 -3.83 9.30 -19.90
N ALA A 234 -3.71 10.57 -20.31
CA ALA A 234 -2.59 11.44 -19.94
C ALA A 234 -2.57 11.74 -18.44
N VAL A 235 -3.75 11.96 -17.83
CA VAL A 235 -3.89 12.20 -16.39
C VAL A 235 -3.56 10.94 -15.57
N LEU A 236 -4.00 9.76 -16.03
CA LEU A 236 -3.66 8.49 -15.38
C LEU A 236 -2.15 8.20 -15.46
N LEU A 237 -1.57 8.39 -16.65
CA LEU A 237 -0.13 8.18 -16.85
C LEU A 237 0.71 9.12 -15.98
N SER A 238 0.37 10.41 -15.94
CA SER A 238 1.08 11.38 -15.10
C SER A 238 0.94 11.04 -13.61
N GLY A 239 -0.24 10.64 -13.15
CA GLY A 239 -0.47 10.16 -11.79
C GLY A 239 0.41 8.96 -11.42
N TYR A 240 0.55 7.98 -12.32
CA TYR A 240 1.43 6.82 -12.10
C TYR A 240 2.91 7.18 -12.14
N MET A 241 3.32 8.08 -13.02
CA MET A 241 4.70 8.60 -13.06
C MET A 241 5.06 9.34 -11.77
N THR A 242 4.17 10.20 -11.28
CA THR A 242 4.37 10.88 -9.98
C THR A 242 4.42 9.87 -8.83
N SER A 243 3.52 8.87 -8.83
CA SER A 243 3.51 7.80 -7.83
C SER A 243 4.83 7.03 -7.81
N PHE A 244 5.39 6.71 -8.99
CA PHE A 244 6.71 6.08 -9.15
C PHE A 244 7.82 6.97 -8.61
N GLY A 245 7.86 8.25 -8.99
CA GLY A 245 8.85 9.20 -8.49
C GLY A 245 8.84 9.32 -6.96
N LEU A 246 7.66 9.42 -6.34
CA LEU A 246 7.54 9.50 -4.88
C LEU A 246 7.94 8.19 -4.19
N ASN A 247 7.63 7.03 -4.77
CA ASN A 247 8.12 5.74 -4.27
C ASN A 247 9.65 5.63 -4.36
N ALA A 248 10.25 6.16 -5.44
CA ALA A 248 11.70 6.19 -5.60
C ALA A 248 12.37 7.08 -4.54
N VAL A 249 11.76 8.23 -4.22
CA VAL A 249 12.23 9.10 -3.12
C VAL A 249 12.17 8.37 -1.77
N LEU A 250 11.06 7.67 -1.47
CA LEU A 250 10.95 6.86 -0.24
C LEU A 250 12.00 5.75 -0.20
N MET A 251 12.27 5.09 -1.32
CA MET A 251 13.34 4.09 -1.44
C MET A 251 14.72 4.70 -1.16
N ALA A 252 15.01 5.86 -1.74
CA ALA A 252 16.26 6.58 -1.51
C ALA A 252 16.42 6.99 -0.04
N GLN A 253 15.33 7.40 0.64
CA GLN A 253 15.36 7.67 2.08
C GLN A 253 15.66 6.42 2.91
N ILE A 254 15.13 5.25 2.53
CA ILE A 254 15.47 3.98 3.19
C ILE A 254 16.96 3.69 3.02
N ALA A 255 17.50 3.79 1.81
CA ALA A 255 18.92 3.57 1.55
C ALA A 255 19.81 4.54 2.38
N LYS A 256 19.48 5.83 2.36
CA LYS A 256 20.24 6.86 3.09
C LYS A 256 20.21 6.66 4.61
N TYR A 257 19.02 6.51 5.19
CA TYR A 257 18.88 6.45 6.65
C TYR A 257 19.19 5.08 7.25
N SER A 258 19.13 3.99 6.48
CA SER A 258 19.59 2.68 6.93
C SER A 258 21.11 2.65 7.16
N GLN A 259 21.89 3.31 6.29
CA GLN A 259 23.34 3.46 6.46
C GLN A 259 23.68 4.32 7.68
N THR A 260 22.94 5.41 7.90
CA THR A 260 23.14 6.28 9.08
C THR A 260 22.87 5.56 10.40
N GLY A 261 21.85 4.70 10.47
CA GLY A 261 21.53 3.92 11.67
C GLY A 261 22.59 2.88 12.02
N LEU A 262 23.18 2.24 11.00
CA LEU A 262 24.23 1.24 11.18
C LEU A 262 25.50 1.88 11.73
N VAL A 263 25.92 3.02 11.15
CA VAL A 263 27.06 3.82 11.64
C VAL A 263 26.83 4.31 13.08
N HIS A 264 25.63 4.80 13.41
CA HIS A 264 25.33 5.25 14.77
C HIS A 264 25.33 4.10 15.79
N SER A 265 24.86 2.90 15.41
CA SER A 265 24.93 1.72 16.26
C SER A 265 26.37 1.27 16.52
N LEU A 266 27.23 1.33 15.51
CA LEU A 266 28.64 0.97 15.61
C LEU A 266 29.39 1.95 16.50
N PHE A 267 29.15 3.27 16.36
CA PHE A 267 29.70 4.27 17.27
C PHE A 267 29.22 4.11 18.72
N GLY A 268 27.94 3.75 18.92
CA GLY A 268 27.39 3.50 20.27
C GLY A 268 27.88 2.20 20.93
N VAL A 269 28.32 1.23 20.13
CA VAL A 269 29.03 0.03 20.63
C VAL A 269 30.48 0.38 20.94
N TYR A 270 31.17 1.07 20.03
CA TYR A 270 32.54 1.54 20.21
C TYR A 270 32.70 2.37 21.50
N LYS A 271 31.83 3.36 21.71
CA LYS A 271 31.86 4.20 22.91
C LYS A 271 31.61 3.42 24.21
N ARG A 272 30.73 2.41 24.18
CA ARG A 272 30.52 1.52 25.34
C ARG A 272 31.73 0.64 25.64
N LEU A 273 32.45 0.20 24.60
CA LEU A 273 33.69 -0.55 24.79
C LEU A 273 34.80 0.37 25.32
N GLU A 274 34.88 1.61 24.85
CA GLU A 274 35.82 2.62 25.32
C GLU A 274 35.56 3.01 26.79
N ASP A 275 34.29 3.20 27.17
CA ASP A 275 33.88 3.48 28.55
C ASP A 275 34.16 2.30 29.50
N GLN A 276 34.09 1.05 29.03
CA GLN A 276 34.45 -0.14 29.83
C GLN A 276 35.95 -0.39 29.95
N VAL A 277 36.75 0.09 28.99
CA VAL A 277 38.22 0.02 29.05
C VAL A 277 38.82 1.17 29.85
N SER A 278 38.09 2.29 29.99
CA SER A 278 38.58 3.51 30.66
C SER A 278 38.23 3.64 32.14
N THR A 279 37.48 2.68 32.73
CA THR A 279 37.32 2.61 34.20
C THR A 279 38.62 2.09 34.82
N PRO A 280 39.39 2.91 35.57
CA PRO A 280 40.55 2.43 36.31
C PRO A 280 40.04 1.59 37.49
N GLY A 281 40.59 0.38 37.63
CA GLY A 281 40.47 -0.40 38.87
C GLY A 281 41.25 0.24 40.02
#